data_AF-A0A3Q9ERS5-F1
#
_entry.id   AF-A0A3Q9ERS5-F1
#
_cell.length_a   1.000
_cell.length_b   1.000
_cell.length_c   1.000
_cell.angle_alpha   90.00
_cell.angle_beta   90.00
_cell.angle_gamma   90.00
#
_symmetry.space_group_name_H-M   'P 1'
#
loop_
_entity.id
_entity.type
_entity.pdbx_description
1 polymer ?
#
loop_
_entity_poly.entity_id
_entity_poly.type
_entity_poly.pdbx_seq_one_letter_code
_entity_poly.pdbx_strand_id
1 'polypeptide(L)'
;MTRLRSLFATAATVVLITGATAAGSATAAEPAQPREPGCAHVLGYGSGWADIYNECGYTVFASVEVDGFDPPCIQIGPGAVATIGLEPGDTPYYAYEC
;
A
#
# COMPACT_ATOMS: atom_id res chain seq x y z
N MET A 1 9.35 -67.93 4.61
CA MET A 1 9.35 -67.07 5.80
C MET A 1 10.77 -66.64 6.10
N THR A 2 11.16 -65.42 5.74
CA THR A 2 12.46 -64.84 6.09
C THR A 2 12.26 -63.37 6.39
N ARG A 3 12.68 -62.95 7.59
CA ARG A 3 12.59 -61.60 8.14
C ARG A 3 13.52 -60.65 7.39
N LEU A 4 13.15 -59.36 7.29
CA LEU A 4 14.12 -58.30 7.56
C LEU A 4 13.45 -57.08 8.19
N ARG A 5 14.13 -56.55 9.19
CA ARG A 5 13.74 -55.49 10.11
C ARG A 5 14.45 -54.19 9.72
N SER A 6 13.78 -53.09 10.04
CA SER A 6 14.36 -51.77 10.37
C SER A 6 14.84 -50.90 9.21
N LEU A 7 14.33 -49.68 9.11
CA LEU A 7 14.92 -48.48 9.76
C LEU A 7 14.08 -47.24 9.43
N PHE A 8 13.70 -46.50 10.47
CA PHE A 8 13.15 -45.15 10.37
C PHE A 8 14.24 -44.21 9.82
N ALA A 9 13.88 -43.34 8.89
CA ALA A 9 14.66 -42.16 8.54
C ALA A 9 13.71 -40.97 8.32
N THR A 10 13.47 -40.22 9.39
CA THR A 10 12.93 -38.86 9.33
C THR A 10 13.99 -37.96 8.70
N ALA A 11 13.79 -37.56 7.45
CA ALA A 11 14.56 -36.49 6.83
C ALA A 11 13.81 -35.16 7.04
N ALA A 12 14.27 -34.36 8.00
CA ALA A 12 13.89 -32.96 8.12
C ALA A 12 14.76 -32.14 7.14
N THR A 13 14.18 -31.67 6.05
CA THR A 13 14.84 -30.70 5.16
C THR A 13 14.37 -29.29 5.50
N VAL A 14 15.34 -28.50 5.96
CA VAL A 14 15.22 -27.07 6.28
C VAL A 14 14.92 -26.27 5.01
N VAL A 15 13.93 -25.40 5.11
CA VAL A 15 13.50 -24.43 4.10
C VAL A 15 14.55 -23.31 3.97
N LEU A 16 15.02 -23.05 2.75
CA LEU A 16 15.76 -21.83 2.40
C LEU A 16 14.91 -21.06 1.38
N ILE A 17 14.07 -20.15 1.87
CA ILE A 17 13.43 -19.12 1.03
C ILE A 17 14.50 -18.09 0.73
N THR A 18 15.07 -18.15 -0.48
CA THR A 18 15.92 -17.08 -1.00
C THR A 18 15.02 -15.87 -1.28
N GLY A 19 15.12 -14.85 -0.42
CA GLY A 19 14.42 -13.59 -0.59
C GLY A 19 14.83 -12.92 -1.91
N ALA A 20 13.84 -12.61 -2.74
CA ALA A 20 14.01 -11.71 -3.87
C ALA A 20 14.03 -10.28 -3.33
N THR A 21 15.20 -9.66 -3.24
CA THR A 21 15.31 -8.23 -3.00
C THR A 21 15.01 -7.50 -4.31
N ALA A 22 13.75 -7.09 -4.49
CA ALA A 22 13.40 -6.13 -5.54
C ALA A 22 14.01 -4.78 -5.16
N ALA A 23 15.07 -4.37 -5.88
CA ALA A 23 15.60 -3.03 -5.79
C ALA A 23 14.60 -2.06 -6.45
N GLY A 24 13.74 -1.46 -5.64
CA GLY A 24 12.87 -0.38 -6.07
C GLY A 24 13.70 0.84 -6.46
N SER A 25 13.52 1.34 -7.67
CA SER A 25 14.10 2.60 -8.11
C SER A 25 13.39 3.73 -7.35
N ALA A 26 14.06 4.32 -6.35
CA ALA A 26 13.57 5.52 -5.69
C ALA A 26 13.65 6.69 -6.67
N THR A 27 12.52 7.04 -7.29
CA THR A 27 12.41 8.31 -8.01
C THR A 27 12.43 9.43 -6.98
N ALA A 28 13.29 10.41 -7.15
CA ALA A 28 13.33 11.58 -6.28
C ALA A 28 11.98 12.30 -6.39
N ALA A 29 11.27 12.43 -5.26
CA ALA A 29 10.05 13.21 -5.19
C ALA A 29 10.38 14.68 -5.46
N GLU A 30 9.75 15.26 -6.48
CA GLU A 30 9.84 16.68 -6.79
C GLU A 30 9.29 17.48 -5.58
N PRO A 31 9.81 18.68 -5.28
CA PRO A 31 9.35 19.46 -4.13
C PRO A 31 7.86 19.74 -4.24
N ALA A 32 7.09 19.21 -3.29
CA ALA A 32 5.64 19.33 -3.23
C ALA A 32 5.24 20.81 -3.24
N GLN A 33 4.56 21.23 -4.30
CA GLN A 33 3.83 22.50 -4.29
C GLN A 33 2.73 22.40 -3.23
N PRO A 34 2.33 23.52 -2.57
CA PRO A 34 1.19 23.50 -1.65
C PRO A 34 -0.05 22.95 -2.38
N ARG A 35 -0.52 21.79 -1.96
CA ARG A 35 -1.67 21.14 -2.59
C ARG A 35 -2.93 21.56 -1.86
N GLU A 36 -3.85 22.20 -2.57
CA GLU A 36 -5.09 22.64 -1.96
C GLU A 36 -5.96 21.41 -1.64
N PRO A 37 -6.54 21.31 -0.42
CA PRO A 37 -7.55 20.32 -0.12
C PRO A 37 -8.77 20.66 -0.97
N GLY A 38 -8.87 20.01 -2.12
CA GLY A 38 -10.02 20.10 -3.01
C GLY A 38 -11.22 19.37 -2.43
N CYS A 39 -12.09 18.80 -3.28
CA CYS A 39 -13.24 18.01 -2.82
C CYS A 39 -12.90 16.52 -2.57
N ALA A 40 -11.66 16.22 -2.20
CA ALA A 40 -11.22 14.89 -1.78
C ALA A 40 -11.04 14.84 -0.25
N HIS A 41 -11.60 13.82 0.41
CA HIS A 41 -11.56 13.68 1.87
C HIS A 41 -11.15 12.27 2.30
N VAL A 42 -10.39 12.16 3.39
CA VAL A 42 -10.14 10.86 4.03
C VAL A 42 -11.40 10.44 4.79
N LEU A 43 -11.98 9.29 4.44
CA LEU A 43 -13.11 8.71 5.17
C LEU A 43 -12.69 7.79 6.31
N GLY A 44 -11.57 7.11 6.13
CA GLY A 44 -11.07 6.13 7.08
C GLY A 44 -9.68 5.67 6.68
N TYR A 45 -8.94 5.14 7.64
CA TYR A 45 -7.61 4.58 7.39
C TYR A 45 -7.30 3.48 8.39
N GLY A 46 -6.32 2.67 8.05
CA GLY A 46 -5.82 1.58 8.88
C GLY A 46 -4.42 1.17 8.47
N SER A 47 -3.93 0.07 9.06
CA SER A 47 -2.58 -0.41 8.79
C SER A 47 -2.43 -0.76 7.30
N GLY A 48 -1.68 0.09 6.58
CA GLY A 48 -1.37 -0.06 5.16
C GLY A 48 -2.43 0.42 4.18
N TRP A 49 -3.44 1.18 4.61
CA TRP A 49 -4.46 1.70 3.69
C TRP A 49 -5.15 2.97 4.18
N ALA A 50 -5.68 3.75 3.23
CA ALA A 50 -6.59 4.85 3.49
C ALA A 50 -7.69 4.92 2.42
N ASP A 51 -8.90 5.26 2.83
CA ASP A 51 -10.05 5.48 1.95
C ASP A 51 -10.22 6.97 1.69
N ILE A 52 -10.29 7.32 0.42
CA ILE A 52 -10.50 8.68 -0.07
C ILE A 52 -11.86 8.76 -0.75
N TYR A 53 -12.69 9.72 -0.33
CA TYR A 53 -13.97 10.05 -0.95
C TYR A 53 -13.85 11.28 -1.81
N ASN A 54 -14.36 11.16 -3.04
CA ASN A 54 -14.52 12.28 -3.95
C ASN A 54 -15.95 12.85 -3.81
N GLU A 55 -16.08 13.99 -3.14
CA GLU A 55 -17.36 14.71 -3.07
C GLU A 55 -17.63 15.57 -4.33
N CYS A 56 -16.65 15.72 -5.22
CA CYS A 56 -16.81 16.50 -6.44
C CYS A 56 -17.82 15.82 -7.39
N GLY A 57 -18.49 16.64 -8.20
CA GLY A 57 -19.39 16.18 -9.27
C GLY A 57 -18.68 15.65 -10.53
N TYR A 58 -17.36 15.47 -10.47
CA TYR A 58 -16.52 14.98 -11.58
C TYR A 58 -15.43 14.04 -11.06
N THR A 59 -14.82 13.26 -11.95
CA THR A 59 -13.69 12.38 -11.61
C THR A 59 -12.45 13.18 -11.26
N VAL A 60 -11.82 12.88 -10.12
CA VAL A 60 -10.57 13.52 -9.67
C VAL A 60 -9.42 12.52 -9.65
N PHE A 61 -8.18 13.03 -9.62
CA PHE A 61 -7.04 12.26 -9.14
C PHE A 61 -6.72 12.76 -7.74
N ALA A 62 -6.63 11.85 -6.77
CA ALA A 62 -6.42 12.23 -5.38
C ALA A 62 -5.36 11.34 -4.73
N SER A 63 -4.72 11.89 -3.71
CA SER A 63 -3.81 11.18 -2.80
C SER A 63 -3.94 11.74 -1.39
N VAL A 64 -3.12 11.24 -0.47
CA VAL A 64 -3.07 11.67 0.93
C VAL A 64 -1.68 12.11 1.31
N GLU A 65 -1.56 13.14 2.15
CA GLU A 65 -0.27 13.48 2.76
C GLU A 65 0.01 12.52 3.92
N VAL A 66 1.19 11.89 3.91
CA VAL A 66 1.65 10.95 4.93
C VAL A 66 3.05 11.35 5.38
N ASP A 67 3.16 11.96 6.56
CA ASP A 67 4.44 12.30 7.20
C ASP A 67 5.47 12.99 6.27
N GLY A 68 5.00 13.88 5.39
CA GLY A 68 5.82 14.60 4.41
C GLY A 68 6.18 13.80 3.14
N PHE A 69 5.58 12.63 2.97
CA PHE A 69 5.60 11.82 1.75
C PHE A 69 4.20 11.71 1.15
N ASP A 70 4.16 11.53 -0.16
CA ASP A 70 2.95 11.52 -0.95
C ASP A 70 2.87 10.23 -1.76
N PRO A 71 1.92 9.33 -1.46
CA PRO A 71 1.67 8.17 -2.27
C PRO A 71 1.19 8.56 -3.69
N PRO A 72 1.29 7.65 -4.66
CA PRO A 72 0.88 7.92 -6.04
C PRO A 72 -0.62 8.20 -6.14
N CYS A 73 -1.00 9.21 -6.91
CA CYS A 73 -2.40 9.61 -7.03
C CYS A 73 -3.24 8.54 -7.73
N ILE A 74 -4.45 8.34 -7.22
CA ILE A 74 -5.42 7.38 -7.74
C ILE A 74 -6.62 8.12 -8.33
N GLN A 75 -7.22 7.53 -9.37
CA GLN A 75 -8.43 8.09 -9.98
C GLN A 75 -9.66 7.70 -9.16
N ILE A 76 -10.51 8.69 -8.86
CA ILE A 76 -11.74 8.49 -8.10
C ILE A 76 -12.91 9.12 -8.85
N GLY A 77 -13.90 8.31 -9.20
CA GLY A 77 -15.13 8.78 -9.85
C GLY A 77 -15.95 9.72 -8.94
N PRO A 78 -16.88 10.50 -9.50
CA PRO A 78 -17.72 11.42 -8.72
C PRO A 78 -18.57 10.66 -7.70
N GLY A 79 -18.55 11.11 -6.44
CA GLY A 79 -19.28 10.46 -5.34
C GLY A 79 -18.79 9.05 -5.00
N ALA A 80 -17.61 8.65 -5.49
CA ALA A 80 -17.03 7.34 -5.23
C ALA A 80 -15.99 7.39 -4.10
N VAL A 81 -15.73 6.22 -3.54
CA VAL A 81 -14.63 5.99 -2.59
C VAL A 81 -13.59 5.12 -3.28
N ALA A 82 -12.33 5.46 -3.13
CA ALA A 82 -11.23 4.61 -3.55
C ALA A 82 -10.21 4.46 -2.43
N THR A 83 -9.61 3.27 -2.35
CA THR A 83 -8.60 2.94 -1.34
C THR A 83 -7.22 3.11 -1.94
N ILE A 84 -6.36 3.85 -1.25
CA ILE A 84 -4.93 3.94 -1.55
C ILE A 84 -4.14 3.03 -0.59
N GLY A 85 -3.12 2.35 -1.15
CA GLY A 85 -2.21 1.54 -0.35
C GLY A 85 -1.15 2.42 0.30
N LEU A 86 -0.93 2.22 1.60
CA LEU A 86 0.09 2.89 2.41
C LEU A 86 1.07 1.86 2.98
N GLU A 87 2.17 2.32 3.56
CA GLU A 87 3.03 1.44 4.36
C GLU A 87 2.40 1.16 5.73
N PRO A 88 2.62 -0.02 6.33
CA PRO A 88 2.12 -0.31 7.66
C PRO A 88 2.72 0.63 8.72
N GLY A 89 1.89 1.50 9.29
CA GLY A 89 2.30 2.49 10.29
C GLY A 89 2.12 3.94 9.83
N ASP A 90 1.93 4.14 8.53
CA ASP A 90 1.60 5.43 7.95
C ASP A 90 0.27 5.97 8.45
N THR A 91 0.24 7.25 8.80
CA THR A 91 -0.98 7.96 9.22
C THR A 91 -1.29 9.08 8.23
N PRO A 92 -2.37 8.97 7.43
CA PRO A 92 -2.75 10.03 6.51
C PRO A 92 -3.31 11.24 7.27
N TYR A 93 -2.86 12.44 6.93
CA TYR A 93 -3.31 13.69 7.58
C TYR A 93 -4.51 14.30 6.86
N TYR A 94 -4.45 14.43 5.54
CA TYR A 94 -5.52 14.97 4.71
C TYR A 94 -5.41 14.40 3.30
N ALA A 95 -6.54 14.38 2.59
CA ALA A 95 -6.57 14.06 1.16
C ALA A 95 -6.51 15.36 0.35
N TYR A 96 -5.90 15.29 -0.83
CA TYR A 96 -5.76 16.41 -1.74
C TYR A 96 -5.91 15.95 -3.18
N GLU A 97 -6.20 16.90 -4.07
CA GLU A 97 -6.26 16.65 -5.52
C GLU A 97 -4.88 16.79 -6.16
N CYS A 98 -4.59 15.87 -7.08
CA CYS A 98 -3.48 15.89 -8.01
C CYS A 98 -4.02 16.08 -9.44
#